data_AF-A0A7S2LZW9-F1
#
_entry.id   AF-A0A7S2LZW9-F1
#
_cell.length_a   1.000
_cell.length_b   1.000
_cell.length_c   1.000
_cell.angle_alpha   90.00
_cell.angle_beta   90.00
_cell.angle_gamma   90.00
#
_symmetry.space_group_name_H-M   'P 1'
#
loop_
_entity.id
_entity.type
_entity.pdbx_description
1 polymer ?
#
loop_
_entity_poly.entity_id
_entity_poly.type
_entity_poly.pdbx_seq_one_letter_code
_entity_poly.pdbx_strand_id
1 'polypeptide(L)'
;MALGSSGAGSGQIRSLSQGQPELRRSRSDEETLAPTYRSSSSRSRGSSFGDATHLSLQGLAPRTLTSELRRVVTLSRPRGRSQTFARVHPRMWCVTRKDLDIFEQEVRDLWEEGGIPDDPNHPHSDLVVGPTIYQVNEHYIKPTTAVANTSWALMRHPLGLECDVFVTHCWSEGVFEFTSKLRRMWPHGAQNLYCCFLSNPQNSDIGELLGDDPYASPFALALQSSRYFLVLPNHRVSIYTRLWCV
;
A
#
# COMPACT_ATOMS: atom_id res chain seq x y z
N MET A 1 -6.13 -63.05 -10.61
CA MET A 1 -6.71 -64.26 -9.99
C MET A 1 -6.08 -64.34 -8.60
N ALA A 2 -6.78 -64.02 -7.50
CA ALA A 2 -7.76 -64.87 -6.79
C ALA A 2 -7.10 -66.14 -6.22
N LEU A 3 -7.14 -66.55 -4.94
CA LEU A 3 -7.65 -66.06 -3.62
C LEU A 3 -6.71 -66.66 -2.52
N GLY A 4 -6.73 -66.37 -1.22
CA GLY A 4 -7.51 -65.47 -0.34
C GLY A 4 -7.48 -66.00 1.12
N SER A 5 -7.92 -65.22 2.13
CA SER A 5 -8.16 -65.60 3.57
C SER A 5 -6.96 -66.08 4.43
N SER A 6 -6.91 -65.96 5.77
CA SER A 6 -7.66 -65.18 6.80
C SER A 6 -6.88 -65.27 8.14
N GLY A 7 -7.00 -64.28 9.04
CA GLY A 7 -6.43 -64.38 10.40
C GLY A 7 -6.63 -63.13 11.26
N ALA A 8 -7.53 -63.21 12.26
CA ALA A 8 -7.85 -62.10 13.16
C ALA A 8 -7.02 -62.14 14.45
N GLY A 9 -6.70 -60.97 15.01
CA GLY A 9 -6.04 -60.83 16.31
C GLY A 9 -6.49 -59.55 17.01
N SER A 10 -7.36 -59.69 18.02
CA SER A 10 -7.95 -58.57 18.76
C SER A 10 -7.07 -58.11 19.91
N GLY A 11 -6.82 -56.79 19.98
CA GLY A 11 -6.10 -56.15 21.10
C GLY A 11 -6.80 -54.88 21.56
N GLN A 12 -7.65 -54.98 22.58
CA GLN A 12 -8.24 -53.81 23.25
C GLN A 12 -7.19 -53.15 24.16
N ILE A 13 -6.78 -51.92 23.85
CA ILE A 13 -6.05 -51.07 24.79
C ILE A 13 -7.06 -50.23 25.57
N ARG A 14 -6.94 -50.24 26.91
CA ARG A 14 -7.84 -49.56 27.84
C ARG A 14 -7.61 -48.05 27.87
N SER A 15 -8.69 -47.34 28.20
CA SER A 15 -8.70 -45.90 28.47
C SER A 15 -7.82 -45.51 29.66
N LEU A 16 -7.15 -44.37 29.54
CA LEU A 16 -6.80 -43.51 30.67
C LEU A 16 -7.23 -42.07 30.35
N SER A 17 -8.29 -41.63 31.01
CA SER A 17 -8.75 -40.25 31.01
C SER A 17 -7.95 -39.42 32.00
N GLN A 18 -7.36 -38.32 31.56
CA GLN A 18 -6.98 -37.21 32.42
C GLN A 18 -7.57 -35.92 31.86
N GLY A 19 -8.40 -35.26 32.68
CA GLY A 19 -9.13 -34.07 32.27
C GLY A 19 -8.29 -32.80 32.35
N GLN A 20 -8.70 -31.78 31.60
CA GLN A 20 -8.29 -30.39 31.80
C GLN A 20 -9.49 -29.56 32.28
N PRO A 21 -9.28 -28.55 33.15
CA PRO A 21 -10.37 -27.81 33.78
C PRO A 21 -10.94 -26.71 32.88
N GLU A 22 -12.27 -26.59 32.85
CA GLU A 22 -12.95 -25.43 32.28
C GLU A 22 -12.68 -24.16 33.11
N LEU A 23 -12.01 -23.17 32.52
CA LEU A 23 -11.86 -21.85 33.11
C LEU A 23 -13.07 -20.95 32.80
N ARG A 24 -14.17 -21.17 33.52
CA ARG A 24 -15.23 -20.15 33.63
C ARG A 24 -14.67 -18.92 34.36
N ARG A 25 -14.70 -17.75 33.70
CA ARG A 25 -14.67 -16.45 34.38
C ARG A 25 -15.95 -15.66 34.05
N SER A 26 -16.49 -15.04 35.09
CA SER A 26 -17.78 -14.37 35.12
C SER A 26 -17.70 -12.90 34.72
N ARG A 27 -18.87 -12.31 34.43
CA ARG A 27 -19.07 -10.88 34.18
C ARG A 27 -18.75 -10.01 35.40
N SER A 28 -18.21 -8.83 35.11
CA SER A 28 -18.50 -7.52 35.71
C SER A 28 -17.97 -6.50 34.69
N ASP A 29 -18.82 -5.75 33.99
CA ASP A 29 -19.42 -4.50 34.46
C ASP A 29 -18.35 -3.46 34.82
N GLU A 30 -17.89 -2.70 33.81
CA GLU A 30 -17.21 -1.42 33.99
C GLU A 30 -17.71 -0.40 32.96
N GLU A 31 -18.77 0.29 33.37
CA GLU A 31 -19.29 1.52 32.80
C GLU A 31 -18.31 2.66 33.10
N THR A 32 -17.87 3.47 32.11
CA THR A 32 -17.37 4.86 32.31
C THR A 32 -17.13 5.62 30.98
N LEU A 33 -17.92 6.69 30.80
CA LEU A 33 -17.65 7.96 30.09
C LEU A 33 -17.16 7.97 28.61
N ALA A 34 -18.08 8.32 27.71
CA ALA A 34 -17.78 8.98 26.43
C ALA A 34 -17.81 10.52 26.60
N PRO A 35 -16.81 11.28 26.08
CA PRO A 35 -16.83 12.74 26.15
C PRO A 35 -17.69 13.36 25.04
N THR A 36 -18.76 14.07 25.42
CA THR A 36 -19.59 14.85 24.49
C THR A 36 -18.83 16.09 23.99
N TYR A 37 -18.46 16.11 22.70
CA TYR A 37 -17.85 17.28 22.09
C TYR A 37 -18.92 18.35 21.77
N ARG A 38 -18.95 19.44 22.55
CA ARG A 38 -19.87 20.57 22.28
C ARG A 38 -19.41 21.34 21.04
N SER A 39 -20.33 21.53 20.09
CA SER A 39 -20.15 22.47 18.99
C SER A 39 -20.37 23.91 19.49
N SER A 40 -19.39 24.78 19.25
CA SER A 40 -19.50 26.23 19.44
C SER A 40 -19.59 26.92 18.07
N SER A 41 -20.81 27.15 17.62
CA SER A 41 -21.09 27.94 16.42
C SER A 41 -20.95 29.45 16.72
N SER A 42 -19.97 30.11 16.11
CA SER A 42 -19.92 31.57 16.05
C SER A 42 -20.33 32.06 14.66
N ARG A 43 -21.43 32.83 14.61
CA ARG A 43 -21.86 33.56 13.41
C ARG A 43 -21.18 34.92 13.39
N SER A 44 -20.63 35.32 12.25
CA SER A 44 -20.47 36.73 11.90
C SER A 44 -21.06 37.01 10.51
N ARG A 45 -21.94 38.02 10.47
CA ARG A 45 -22.32 38.78 9.26
C ARG A 45 -21.29 39.91 9.12
N GLY A 46 -20.99 40.51 7.97
CA GLY A 46 -21.54 40.40 6.60
C GLY A 46 -20.89 41.48 5.71
N SER A 47 -21.58 41.92 4.65
CA SER A 47 -21.13 42.87 3.59
C SER A 47 -20.18 42.23 2.55
N SER A 48 -20.53 42.01 1.27
CA SER A 48 -21.31 42.77 0.26
C SER A 48 -20.56 43.96 -0.34
N PHE A 49 -19.99 43.79 -1.54
CA PHE A 49 -20.36 44.47 -2.82
C PHE A 49 -19.25 44.27 -3.88
N GLY A 50 -19.63 44.08 -5.15
CA GLY A 50 -18.68 44.06 -6.28
C GLY A 50 -19.07 43.15 -7.45
N ASP A 51 -19.95 43.64 -8.33
CA ASP A 51 -20.26 43.01 -9.63
C ASP A 51 -19.04 42.97 -10.57
N ALA A 52 -18.88 41.88 -11.33
CA ALA A 52 -18.31 41.92 -12.69
C ALA A 52 -18.59 40.66 -13.53
N THR A 53 -19.31 40.86 -14.64
CA THR A 53 -19.23 40.11 -15.90
C THR A 53 -19.46 38.58 -15.91
N HIS A 54 -20.71 38.24 -16.19
CA HIS A 54 -21.18 36.99 -16.78
C HIS A 54 -20.53 36.70 -18.15
N LEU A 55 -19.75 35.60 -18.25
CA LEU A 55 -19.38 34.97 -19.52
C LEU A 55 -19.76 33.48 -19.49
N SER A 56 -20.74 33.14 -20.34
CA SER A 56 -21.18 31.75 -20.54
C SER A 56 -20.24 31.02 -21.49
N LEU A 57 -19.69 29.89 -21.05
CA LEU A 57 -19.04 28.90 -21.91
C LEU A 57 -19.65 27.53 -21.64
N GLN A 58 -20.67 27.21 -22.43
CA GLN A 58 -21.17 25.84 -22.54
C GLN A 58 -20.17 24.99 -23.35
N GLY A 59 -19.97 23.74 -22.93
CA GLY A 59 -19.57 22.66 -23.83
C GLY A 59 -18.10 22.57 -24.22
N LEU A 60 -17.25 22.13 -23.29
CA LEU A 60 -16.03 21.37 -23.64
C LEU A 60 -15.97 20.09 -22.80
N ALA A 61 -16.02 18.94 -23.46
CA ALA A 61 -15.87 17.63 -22.83
C ALA A 61 -14.42 17.41 -22.38
N PRO A 62 -14.17 16.72 -21.25
CA PRO A 62 -12.81 16.42 -20.79
C PRO A 62 -12.14 15.43 -21.74
N ARG A 63 -11.35 15.94 -22.69
CA ARG A 63 -10.52 15.13 -23.59
C ARG A 63 -9.07 15.05 -23.09
N THR A 64 -8.69 13.83 -22.71
CA THR A 64 -7.32 13.28 -22.83
C THR A 64 -6.18 14.06 -22.18
N LEU A 65 -6.05 13.96 -20.85
CA LEU A 65 -4.78 14.18 -20.15
C LEU A 65 -3.81 12.97 -20.26
N THR A 66 -4.32 11.80 -20.63
CA THR A 66 -3.55 10.55 -20.80
C THR A 66 -2.61 10.49 -22.01
N SER A 67 -2.62 11.51 -22.89
CA SER A 67 -1.83 11.52 -24.13
C SER A 67 -0.46 12.20 -23.99
N GLU A 68 -0.29 13.18 -23.11
CA GLU A 68 0.98 13.91 -22.97
C GLU A 68 2.06 13.08 -22.25
N LEU A 69 1.69 12.31 -21.22
CA LEU A 69 2.59 11.34 -20.58
C LEU A 69 3.08 10.23 -21.52
N ARG A 70 2.41 10.00 -22.66
CA ARG A 70 2.85 9.06 -23.71
C ARG A 70 3.83 9.67 -24.72
N ARG A 71 4.08 10.98 -24.68
CA ARG A 71 4.82 11.69 -25.75
C ARG A 71 6.30 11.89 -25.47
N VAL A 72 6.77 11.54 -24.28
CA VAL A 72 8.20 11.44 -23.93
C VAL A 72 8.56 9.95 -23.83
N VAL A 73 9.76 9.58 -24.29
CA VAL A 73 10.28 8.19 -24.40
C VAL A 73 9.76 7.37 -25.59
N THR A 74 9.76 7.95 -26.80
CA THR A 74 10.07 7.20 -28.04
C THR A 74 11.57 7.28 -28.33
N LEU A 75 12.38 6.62 -27.50
CA LEU A 75 13.79 6.36 -27.79
C LEU A 75 14.00 4.88 -28.12
N SER A 76 14.63 4.64 -29.27
CA SER A 76 14.84 3.32 -29.87
C SER A 76 15.39 2.27 -28.90
N ARG A 77 14.72 1.13 -28.83
CA ARG A 77 14.91 0.02 -27.88
C ARG A 77 16.32 -0.61 -27.99
N PRO A 78 17.26 -0.36 -27.06
CA PRO A 78 18.56 -1.04 -27.07
C PRO A 78 18.41 -2.42 -26.42
N ARG A 79 18.89 -3.47 -27.09
CA ARG A 79 19.09 -4.77 -26.44
C ARG A 79 20.24 -4.63 -25.43
N GLY A 80 20.00 -4.93 -24.15
CA GLY A 80 21.04 -4.95 -23.10
C GLY A 80 21.06 -3.79 -22.11
N ARG A 81 19.95 -3.05 -21.88
CA ARG A 81 19.89 -2.13 -20.73
C ARG A 81 19.83 -2.91 -19.40
N SER A 82 20.94 -2.87 -18.67
CA SER A 82 20.99 -3.11 -17.22
C SER A 82 19.86 -2.35 -16.53
N GLN A 83 19.08 -3.04 -15.70
CA GLN A 83 17.95 -2.48 -14.95
C GLN A 83 18.42 -1.26 -14.14
N THR A 84 17.64 -0.17 -14.13
CA THR A 84 18.10 1.09 -13.48
C THR A 84 18.26 0.92 -11.96
N PHE A 85 17.44 0.07 -11.34
CA PHE A 85 17.57 -0.27 -9.92
C PHE A 85 18.87 -1.01 -9.58
N ALA A 86 19.48 -1.74 -10.52
CA ALA A 86 20.78 -2.38 -10.31
C ALA A 86 21.95 -1.38 -10.24
N ARG A 87 21.71 -0.08 -10.44
CA ARG A 87 22.71 1.00 -10.41
C ARG A 87 22.49 2.01 -9.29
N VAL A 88 21.33 2.00 -8.64
CA VAL A 88 20.96 2.93 -7.57
C VAL A 88 20.80 2.13 -6.29
N HIS A 89 21.50 2.52 -5.22
CA HIS A 89 21.48 1.78 -3.96
C HIS A 89 20.05 1.70 -3.37
N PRO A 90 19.60 0.57 -2.78
CA PRO A 90 18.22 0.44 -2.27
C PRO A 90 17.75 1.51 -1.29
N ARG A 91 18.67 2.01 -0.46
CA ARG A 91 18.45 3.17 0.43
C ARG A 91 17.96 4.44 -0.29
N MET A 92 18.12 4.50 -1.61
CA MET A 92 17.77 5.65 -2.44
C MET A 92 16.47 5.43 -3.25
N TRP A 93 15.75 4.34 -3.04
CA TRP A 93 14.51 4.03 -3.79
C TRP A 93 13.29 4.72 -3.16
N CYS A 94 13.41 6.01 -2.85
CA CYS A 94 12.42 6.74 -2.06
C CYS A 94 11.54 7.66 -2.91
N VAL A 95 10.39 8.03 -2.35
CA VAL A 95 9.43 8.98 -2.93
C VAL A 95 9.30 10.22 -2.04
N THR A 96 9.02 11.38 -2.63
CA THR A 96 8.70 12.59 -1.87
C THR A 96 7.23 12.62 -1.45
N ARG A 97 6.89 13.52 -0.53
CA ARG A 97 5.48 13.78 -0.18
C ARG A 97 4.63 14.22 -1.38
N LYS A 98 5.21 14.99 -2.31
CA LYS A 98 4.52 15.43 -3.54
C LYS A 98 4.27 14.27 -4.49
N ASP A 99 5.17 13.29 -4.55
CA ASP A 99 4.95 12.09 -5.35
C ASP A 99 3.81 11.24 -4.77
N LEU A 100 3.64 11.20 -3.44
CA LEU A 100 2.49 10.54 -2.81
C LEU A 100 1.15 11.19 -3.19
N ASP A 101 1.10 12.54 -3.28
CA ASP A 101 -0.08 13.28 -3.72
C ASP A 101 -0.42 12.97 -5.20
N ILE A 102 0.60 12.91 -6.06
CA ILE A 102 0.45 12.54 -7.49
C ILE A 102 -0.02 11.10 -7.64
N PHE A 103 0.60 10.18 -6.90
CA PHE A 103 0.23 8.76 -6.88
C PHE A 103 -1.23 8.55 -6.44
N GLU A 104 -1.67 9.23 -5.38
CA GLU A 104 -3.07 9.13 -4.94
C GLU A 104 -4.03 9.62 -6.03
N GLN A 105 -3.72 10.74 -6.70
CA GLN A 105 -4.57 11.26 -7.77
C GLN A 105 -4.64 10.30 -8.97
N GLU A 106 -3.49 9.83 -9.47
CA GLU A 106 -3.47 8.93 -10.63
C GLU A 106 -4.18 7.58 -10.35
N VAL A 107 -4.13 7.08 -9.11
CA VAL A 107 -4.87 5.87 -8.70
C VAL A 107 -6.35 6.15 -8.50
N ARG A 108 -6.75 7.34 -8.02
CA ARG A 108 -8.17 7.76 -7.97
C ARG A 108 -8.76 7.86 -9.37
N ASP A 109 -8.09 8.54 -10.28
CA ASP A 109 -8.53 8.72 -11.67
C ASP A 109 -8.75 7.35 -12.33
N LEU A 110 -7.78 6.43 -12.24
CA LEU A 110 -7.90 5.07 -12.78
C LEU A 110 -9.04 4.27 -12.13
N TRP A 111 -9.26 4.43 -10.82
CA TRP A 111 -10.32 3.74 -10.10
C TRP A 111 -11.71 4.26 -10.46
N GLU A 112 -11.88 5.59 -10.56
CA GLU A 112 -13.14 6.23 -10.97
C GLU A 112 -13.50 5.91 -12.43
N GLU A 113 -12.50 5.73 -13.30
CA GLU A 113 -12.67 5.22 -14.67
C GLU A 113 -12.99 3.70 -14.74
N GLY A 114 -13.02 2.99 -13.61
CA GLY A 114 -13.27 1.54 -13.55
C GLY A 114 -12.07 0.67 -13.95
N GLY A 115 -10.86 1.25 -14.05
CA GLY A 115 -9.63 0.57 -14.42
C GLY A 115 -9.03 -0.34 -13.32
N ILE A 116 -9.59 -0.32 -12.10
CA ILE A 116 -9.23 -1.23 -11.00
C ILE A 116 -10.46 -2.10 -10.65
N PRO A 117 -10.56 -3.34 -11.17
CA PRO A 117 -11.72 -4.21 -10.99
C PRO A 117 -12.02 -4.58 -9.54
N ASP A 118 -13.32 -4.63 -9.20
CA ASP A 118 -13.83 -5.13 -7.92
C ASP A 118 -13.43 -6.60 -7.68
N ASP A 119 -12.88 -6.86 -6.49
CA ASP A 119 -12.69 -8.20 -5.93
C ASP A 119 -13.81 -8.47 -4.90
N PRO A 120 -14.67 -9.48 -5.08
CA PRO A 120 -15.72 -9.83 -4.11
C PRO A 120 -15.20 -10.11 -2.69
N ASN A 121 -13.93 -10.51 -2.52
CA ASN A 121 -13.30 -10.75 -1.22
C ASN A 121 -12.78 -9.45 -0.60
N HIS A 122 -12.51 -8.44 -1.42
CA HIS A 122 -11.90 -7.17 -1.04
C HIS A 122 -12.62 -5.98 -1.70
N PRO A 123 -13.95 -5.82 -1.50
CA PRO A 123 -14.71 -4.74 -2.11
C PRO A 123 -14.17 -3.38 -1.70
N HIS A 124 -14.12 -2.46 -2.66
CA HIS A 124 -13.39 -1.20 -2.50
C HIS A 124 -14.13 0.04 -3.01
N SER A 125 -15.46 0.00 -2.97
CA SER A 125 -16.37 1.10 -3.28
C SER A 125 -16.35 2.26 -2.27
N ASP A 126 -15.68 2.10 -1.12
CA ASP A 126 -15.50 3.15 -0.11
C ASP A 126 -14.44 4.17 -0.56
N LEU A 127 -14.88 5.41 -0.79
CA LEU A 127 -14.09 6.57 -1.23
C LEU A 127 -12.94 6.96 -0.28
N VAL A 128 -13.03 6.60 1.00
CA VAL A 128 -12.04 6.89 2.05
C VAL A 128 -11.01 5.77 2.17
N VAL A 129 -11.41 4.53 1.85
CA VAL A 129 -10.54 3.34 1.93
C VAL A 129 -9.85 3.07 0.59
N GLY A 130 -10.62 2.91 -0.49
CA GLY A 130 -10.12 2.60 -1.82
C GLY A 130 -9.65 1.15 -2.03
N PRO A 131 -9.15 0.82 -3.24
CA PRO A 131 -8.66 -0.50 -3.58
C PRO A 131 -7.51 -0.95 -2.70
N THR A 132 -7.36 -2.27 -2.54
CA THR A 132 -6.20 -2.84 -1.85
C THR A 132 -4.90 -2.47 -2.54
N ILE A 133 -3.80 -2.41 -1.81
CA ILE A 133 -2.47 -2.25 -2.41
C ILE A 133 -2.14 -3.44 -3.35
N TYR A 134 -2.67 -4.65 -3.10
CA TYR A 134 -2.63 -5.74 -4.09
C TYR A 134 -3.23 -5.36 -5.45
N GLN A 135 -4.47 -4.83 -5.47
CA GLN A 135 -5.13 -4.40 -6.70
C GLN A 135 -4.42 -3.22 -7.36
N VAL A 136 -3.97 -2.22 -6.58
CA VAL A 136 -3.22 -1.07 -7.11
C VAL A 136 -1.86 -1.49 -7.68
N ASN A 137 -1.20 -2.47 -7.07
CA ASN A 137 0.04 -3.01 -7.62
C ASN A 137 -0.17 -3.66 -8.99
N GLU A 138 -1.21 -4.48 -9.11
CA GLU A 138 -1.52 -5.23 -10.33
C GLU A 138 -2.04 -4.33 -11.47
N HIS A 139 -2.93 -3.39 -11.16
CA HIS A 139 -3.65 -2.60 -12.17
C HIS A 139 -3.02 -1.23 -12.47
N TYR A 140 -2.20 -0.68 -11.56
CA TYR A 140 -1.51 0.61 -11.76
C TYR A 140 0.02 0.50 -11.72
N ILE A 141 0.63 0.00 -10.64
CA ILE A 141 2.10 0.06 -10.47
C ILE A 141 2.81 -0.79 -11.53
N LYS A 142 2.46 -2.07 -11.67
CA LYS A 142 3.09 -2.97 -12.63
C LYS A 142 2.95 -2.47 -14.07
N PRO A 143 1.75 -2.14 -14.61
CA PRO A 143 1.61 -1.61 -15.96
C PRO A 143 2.39 -0.32 -16.20
N THR A 144 2.35 0.62 -15.25
CA THR A 144 3.02 1.92 -15.38
C THR A 144 4.54 1.77 -15.36
N THR A 145 5.08 0.89 -14.52
CA THR A 145 6.54 0.71 -14.38
C THR A 145 7.16 -0.28 -15.37
N ALA A 146 6.36 -1.14 -16.02
CA ALA A 146 6.83 -2.15 -16.97
C ALA A 146 7.60 -1.55 -18.16
N VAL A 147 7.21 -0.36 -18.63
CA VAL A 147 7.88 0.33 -19.76
C VAL A 147 9.33 0.73 -19.45
N ALA A 148 9.64 0.98 -18.17
CA ALA A 148 10.96 1.38 -17.69
C ALA A 148 11.72 0.23 -17.00
N ASN A 149 11.03 -0.89 -16.70
CA ASN A 149 11.52 -2.07 -15.97
C ASN A 149 12.25 -1.69 -14.67
N THR A 150 11.56 -0.93 -13.82
CA THR A 150 12.11 -0.40 -12.57
C THR A 150 11.02 -0.18 -11.52
N SER A 151 11.35 0.41 -10.36
CA SER A 151 10.35 0.78 -9.36
C SER A 151 9.66 2.10 -9.68
N TRP A 152 8.48 2.33 -9.10
CA TRP A 152 7.77 3.60 -9.30
C TRP A 152 8.59 4.77 -8.76
N ALA A 153 9.25 4.60 -7.61
CA ALA A 153 10.19 5.57 -7.05
C ALA A 153 11.33 5.95 -8.01
N LEU A 154 12.00 4.98 -8.63
CA LEU A 154 13.10 5.24 -9.57
C LEU A 154 12.63 5.70 -10.96
N MET A 155 11.40 5.40 -11.34
CA MET A 155 10.76 5.98 -12.53
C MET A 155 10.52 7.49 -12.35
N ARG A 156 10.18 7.92 -11.12
CA ARG A 156 10.04 9.33 -10.74
C ARG A 156 11.39 10.02 -10.52
N HIS A 157 12.33 9.33 -9.88
CA HIS A 157 13.65 9.85 -9.50
C HIS A 157 14.77 8.92 -10.00
N PRO A 158 15.21 9.03 -11.26
CA PRO A 158 16.18 8.08 -11.85
C PRO A 158 17.56 8.06 -11.19
N LEU A 159 17.90 9.08 -10.40
CA LEU A 159 19.12 9.15 -9.60
C LEU A 159 18.92 8.71 -8.14
N GLY A 160 17.69 8.42 -7.73
CA GLY A 160 17.30 8.09 -6.36
C GLY A 160 17.23 9.28 -5.40
N LEU A 161 16.68 9.02 -4.21
CA LEU A 161 16.47 9.96 -3.11
C LEU A 161 16.79 9.26 -1.77
N GLU A 162 17.68 9.82 -0.96
CA GLU A 162 18.07 9.24 0.34
C GLU A 162 16.87 9.02 1.28
N CYS A 163 16.84 7.88 1.97
CA CYS A 163 15.75 7.48 2.87
C CYS A 163 15.77 8.22 4.21
N ASP A 164 14.79 9.09 4.47
CA ASP A 164 14.55 9.60 5.82
C ASP A 164 13.63 8.66 6.62
N VAL A 165 12.62 8.07 5.97
CA VAL A 165 11.55 7.29 6.60
C VAL A 165 11.40 5.92 5.94
N PHE A 166 11.51 4.84 6.71
CA PHE A 166 11.07 3.52 6.27
C PHE A 166 9.64 3.27 6.74
N VAL A 167 8.72 2.93 5.82
CA VAL A 167 7.30 2.70 6.15
C VAL A 167 6.97 1.21 6.12
N THR A 168 6.56 0.65 7.26
CA THR A 168 5.89 -0.66 7.34
C THR A 168 4.38 -0.48 7.30
N HIS A 169 3.72 -1.31 6.49
CA HIS A 169 2.31 -1.18 6.12
C HIS A 169 1.78 -2.54 5.59
N CYS A 170 0.47 -2.69 5.30
CA CYS A 170 -0.09 -3.97 4.88
C CYS A 170 -0.70 -3.93 3.47
N TRP A 171 -0.31 -4.87 2.61
CA TRP A 171 -0.80 -4.99 1.24
C TRP A 171 -2.34 -5.14 1.08
N SER A 172 -3.06 -5.57 2.12
CA SER A 172 -4.52 -5.67 2.11
C SER A 172 -5.25 -4.38 2.54
N GLU A 173 -4.52 -3.36 3.01
CA GLU A 173 -5.12 -2.07 3.35
C GLU A 173 -5.58 -1.31 2.10
N GLY A 174 -6.53 -0.39 2.30
CA GLY A 174 -7.00 0.49 1.23
C GLY A 174 -5.97 1.59 0.94
N VAL A 175 -5.70 1.83 -0.34
CA VAL A 175 -4.69 2.79 -0.78
C VAL A 175 -5.01 4.24 -0.36
N PHE A 176 -6.29 4.64 -0.34
CA PHE A 176 -6.70 5.98 0.05
C PHE A 176 -6.63 6.18 1.58
N GLU A 177 -6.90 5.12 2.35
CA GLU A 177 -6.67 5.10 3.79
C GLU A 177 -5.17 5.26 4.10
N PHE A 178 -4.33 4.48 3.39
CA PHE A 178 -2.88 4.49 3.51
C PHE A 178 -2.29 5.88 3.22
N THR A 179 -2.57 6.48 2.05
CA THR A 179 -2.00 7.79 1.69
C THR A 179 -2.47 8.88 2.65
N SER A 180 -3.75 8.86 3.05
CA SER A 180 -4.34 9.81 4.01
C SER A 180 -3.69 9.71 5.40
N LYS A 181 -3.42 8.50 5.90
CA LYS A 181 -2.67 8.28 7.15
C LYS A 181 -1.22 8.73 7.02
N LEU A 182 -0.53 8.31 5.96
CA LEU A 182 0.86 8.65 5.71
C LEU A 182 1.09 10.18 5.60
N ARG A 183 0.21 10.91 4.91
CA ARG A 183 0.24 12.38 4.83
C ARG A 183 0.12 13.08 6.19
N ARG A 184 -0.59 12.48 7.15
CA ARG A 184 -0.75 13.00 8.53
C ARG A 184 0.39 12.58 9.47
N MET A 185 0.96 11.40 9.25
CA MET A 185 1.99 10.80 10.11
C MET A 185 3.42 11.05 9.61
N TRP A 186 3.59 11.74 8.49
CA TRP A 186 4.88 12.11 7.91
C TRP A 186 5.75 12.89 8.92
N PRO A 187 6.91 12.37 9.36
CA PRO A 187 7.73 13.02 10.39
C PRO A 187 8.21 14.42 10.00
N HIS A 188 8.20 15.35 10.94
CA HIS A 188 8.68 16.72 10.69
C HIS A 188 10.16 16.73 10.31
N GLY A 189 10.48 17.43 9.21
CA GLY A 189 11.84 17.51 8.67
C GLY A 189 12.33 16.28 7.90
N ALA A 190 11.49 15.26 7.70
CA ALA A 190 11.75 14.18 6.74
C ALA A 190 11.28 14.60 5.33
N GLN A 191 12.09 14.35 4.30
CA GLN A 191 11.83 14.74 2.92
C GLN A 191 11.34 13.57 2.06
N ASN A 192 11.94 12.38 2.25
CA ASN A 192 11.69 11.21 1.40
C ASN A 192 11.37 9.96 2.24
N LEU A 193 10.59 9.04 1.68
CA LEU A 193 10.31 7.76 2.30
C LEU A 193 10.51 6.57 1.38
N TYR A 194 10.86 5.44 1.98
CA TYR A 194 10.79 4.12 1.38
C TYR A 194 9.46 3.45 1.74
N CYS A 195 8.73 2.95 0.75
CA CYS A 195 7.50 2.18 0.92
C CYS A 195 7.45 1.07 -0.13
N CYS A 196 7.34 -0.19 0.29
CA CYS A 196 7.79 -1.32 -0.53
C CYS A 196 7.13 -1.43 -1.91
N PHE A 197 5.83 -1.12 -2.04
CA PHE A 197 5.13 -1.22 -3.33
C PHE A 197 5.49 -0.09 -4.31
N LEU A 198 5.94 1.07 -3.82
CA LEU A 198 6.45 2.18 -4.64
C LEU A 198 7.96 2.03 -4.91
N SER A 199 8.70 1.58 -3.90
CA SER A 199 10.16 1.55 -3.85
C SER A 199 10.79 0.37 -4.57
N ASN A 200 10.19 -0.83 -4.51
CA ASN A 200 10.74 -2.02 -5.15
C ASN A 200 10.25 -2.19 -6.60
N PRO A 201 11.05 -2.77 -7.50
CA PRO A 201 10.66 -3.03 -8.89
C PRO A 201 9.63 -4.18 -8.97
N GLN A 202 8.33 -3.83 -8.95
CA GLN A 202 7.20 -4.78 -8.87
C GLN A 202 7.03 -5.74 -10.07
N ASN A 203 7.78 -5.50 -11.14
CA ASN A 203 7.85 -6.37 -12.33
C ASN A 203 9.06 -7.34 -12.31
N SER A 204 9.90 -7.29 -11.28
CA SER A 204 11.06 -8.20 -11.13
C SER A 204 10.70 -9.41 -10.27
N ASP A 205 11.54 -10.45 -10.31
CA ASP A 205 11.40 -11.57 -9.37
C ASP A 205 11.70 -11.10 -7.94
N ILE A 206 10.74 -11.28 -7.04
CA ILE A 206 10.85 -10.83 -5.64
C ILE A 206 11.80 -11.71 -4.82
N GLY A 207 11.97 -12.98 -5.18
CA GLY A 207 12.94 -13.89 -4.56
C GLY A 207 14.36 -13.49 -4.91
N GLU A 208 14.64 -13.26 -6.20
CA GLU A 208 15.94 -12.72 -6.65
C GLU A 208 16.25 -11.34 -6.04
N LEU A 209 15.22 -10.48 -5.90
CA LEU A 209 15.37 -9.15 -5.32
C LEU A 209 15.68 -9.19 -3.81
N LEU A 210 15.11 -10.14 -3.07
CA LEU A 210 15.35 -10.33 -1.64
C LEU A 210 16.69 -11.01 -1.37
N GLY A 211 17.06 -11.99 -2.19
CA GLY A 211 18.24 -12.83 -2.02
C GLY A 211 18.15 -13.79 -0.83
N ASP A 212 19.22 -14.56 -0.62
CA ASP A 212 19.32 -15.54 0.48
C ASP A 212 19.66 -14.89 1.84
N ASP A 213 20.29 -13.71 1.83
CA ASP A 213 20.61 -12.94 3.04
C ASP A 213 19.59 -11.81 3.27
N PRO A 214 18.70 -11.92 4.28
CA PRO A 214 17.71 -10.88 4.55
C PRO A 214 18.34 -9.53 4.95
N TYR A 215 19.58 -9.51 5.47
CA TYR A 215 20.27 -8.26 5.81
C TYR A 215 20.82 -7.52 4.59
N ALA A 216 21.10 -8.23 3.50
CA ALA A 216 21.46 -7.66 2.20
C ALA A 216 20.25 -7.23 1.37
N SER A 217 19.03 -7.60 1.78
CA SER A 217 17.81 -7.26 1.05
C SER A 217 17.58 -5.73 0.94
N PRO A 218 16.92 -5.25 -0.13
CA PRO A 218 16.54 -3.84 -0.28
C PRO A 218 15.80 -3.26 0.92
N PHE A 219 14.99 -4.08 1.59
CA PHE A 219 14.23 -3.71 2.78
C PHE A 219 15.16 -3.41 3.96
N ALA A 220 16.08 -4.33 4.28
CA ALA A 220 17.02 -4.15 5.38
C ALA A 220 17.97 -2.96 5.13
N LEU A 221 18.48 -2.82 3.91
CA LEU A 221 19.35 -1.70 3.54
C LEU A 221 18.64 -0.34 3.61
N ALA A 222 17.38 -0.25 3.21
CA ALA A 222 16.58 0.97 3.36
C ALA A 222 16.23 1.25 4.83
N LEU A 223 15.88 0.23 5.61
CA LEU A 223 15.56 0.35 7.02
C LEU A 223 16.77 0.84 7.84
N GLN A 224 17.94 0.20 7.66
CA GLN A 224 19.20 0.58 8.33
C GLN A 224 19.63 2.02 8.03
N SER A 225 19.32 2.52 6.83
CA SER A 225 19.62 3.90 6.45
C SER A 225 18.62 4.94 6.98
N SER A 226 17.41 4.50 7.36
CA SER A 226 16.32 5.41 7.69
C SER A 226 16.51 6.05 9.06
N ARG A 227 16.17 7.34 9.15
CA ARG A 227 16.14 8.08 10.42
C ARG A 227 14.88 7.78 11.24
N TYR A 228 13.79 7.43 10.56
CA TYR A 228 12.49 7.16 11.16
C TYR A 228 11.92 5.83 10.66
N PHE A 229 11.45 4.99 11.58
CA PHE A 229 10.62 3.84 11.26
C PHE A 229 9.15 4.22 11.50
N LEU A 230 8.34 4.19 10.45
CA LEU A 230 6.93 4.57 10.51
C LEU A 230 6.03 3.34 10.32
N VAL A 231 5.16 3.15 11.30
CA VAL A 231 4.24 2.02 11.38
C VAL A 231 2.83 2.51 11.01
N LEU A 232 2.27 2.01 9.89
CA LEU A 232 0.93 2.38 9.44
C LEU A 232 -0.09 1.25 9.69
N PRO A 233 -0.94 1.37 10.73
CA PRO A 233 -2.04 0.44 10.95
C PRO A 233 -3.21 0.76 10.01
N ASN A 234 -3.96 -0.26 9.63
CA ASN A 234 -5.16 -0.18 8.78
C ASN A 234 -6.38 -0.82 9.47
N HIS A 235 -7.58 -0.60 8.93
CA HIS A 235 -8.81 -1.15 9.51
C HIS A 235 -9.10 -2.63 9.18
N ARG A 236 -8.41 -3.23 8.20
CA ARG A 236 -8.69 -4.60 7.71
C ARG A 236 -7.96 -5.69 8.47
N VAL A 237 -6.70 -5.48 8.84
CA VAL A 237 -5.87 -6.49 9.48
C VAL A 237 -4.79 -5.89 10.38
N SER A 238 -4.50 -6.59 11.48
CA SER A 238 -3.32 -6.28 12.30
C SER A 238 -2.05 -6.46 11.46
N ILE A 239 -1.27 -5.39 11.34
CA ILE A 239 0.06 -5.44 10.73
C ILE A 239 0.99 -6.42 11.46
N TYR A 240 0.82 -6.58 12.78
CA TYR A 240 1.65 -7.46 13.60
C TYR A 240 1.41 -8.97 13.35
N THR A 241 0.38 -9.33 12.56
CA THR A 241 0.14 -10.72 12.12
C THR A 241 0.61 -10.96 10.68
N ARG A 242 1.46 -10.09 10.12
CA ARG A 242 1.97 -10.17 8.75
C ARG A 242 3.49 -10.30 8.77
N LEU A 243 4.00 -11.39 8.19
CA LEU A 243 5.43 -11.77 8.25
C LEU A 243 6.41 -10.67 7.83
N TRP A 244 6.03 -9.84 6.85
CA TRP A 244 6.88 -8.78 6.29
C TRP A 244 6.65 -7.39 6.91
N CYS A 245 5.83 -7.29 7.96
CA CYS A 245 5.45 -6.02 8.58
C CYS A 245 6.03 -5.84 10.00
N VAL A 246 6.72 -6.86 10.53
CA VAL A 246 7.24 -6.98 11.91
C VAL A 246 8.76 -7.10 11.94
#